data_AF-A0A399HR29-F1
#
_entry.id   AF-A0A399HR29-F1
#
_cell.length_a   1.000
_cell.length_b   1.000
_cell.length_c   1.000
_cell.angle_alpha   90.00
_cell.angle_beta   90.00
_cell.angle_gamma   90.00
#
_symmetry.space_group_name_H-M   'P 1'
#
loop_
_entity.id
_entity.type
_entity.pdbx_description
1 polymer ?
#
loop_
_entity_poly.entity_id
_entity_poly.type
_entity_poly.pdbx_seq_one_letter_code
_entity_poly.pdbx_strand_id
1 'polypeptide(L)'
;MSAKTLLPTFAVAVSHMAVQATATAYPADYIVEHILKLSNYVINLAGSSILFGKPELDLYSPSLNTLFDRLQKKQLGPSLLPPGFLTAERIHARIYLRSDQEATGRPLADYVDLYYALVARMQEMRQLLNLRINSGFNIATQLVCEGGPSIAEFHNSLSEYWDVLNNPSCGKALDDAIREARVQALRDELAWQVESDNMSVEDALEQLKQLNSIDVYSGISGLNFVQDWAPTMVGAYLEQKYRHILSLEKEEATVKARQERRQAKVKITREVLPGAPATQKVSDRRRARAARKAAHDASTKARIEADHQCLPKEQASMQYSPEYLAELHPGRHHEEHSAAICKQNIANEDDMLMLLEWQIKTQRVSEYSGYLRARASQESQRAVQSTQGSVTDSFVSSFSSTLPLGGNGGVFHQLDMDYSQYMQF
;
A
#
# COMPACT_ATOMS: atom_id res chain seq x y z
N MET A 1 -9.48 -47.57 33.39
CA MET A 1 -9.65 -46.21 32.85
C MET A 1 -8.40 -45.89 32.04
N SER A 2 -8.50 -45.83 30.70
CA SER A 2 -7.35 -45.50 29.85
C SER A 2 -6.99 -44.02 30.08
N ALA A 3 -5.74 -43.72 30.42
CA ALA A 3 -5.28 -42.36 30.62
C ALA A 3 -5.52 -41.54 29.33
N LYS A 4 -6.33 -40.47 29.42
CA LYS A 4 -6.55 -39.55 28.30
C LYS A 4 -5.21 -38.92 27.97
N THR A 5 -4.59 -39.35 26.87
CA THR A 5 -3.30 -38.80 26.44
C THR A 5 -3.60 -37.51 25.69
N LEU A 6 -3.42 -36.38 26.38
CA LEU A 6 -3.49 -35.05 25.80
C LEU A 6 -2.40 -34.87 24.75
N LEU A 7 -2.67 -34.12 23.68
CA LEU A 7 -1.63 -33.77 22.73
C LEU A 7 -0.66 -32.79 23.41
N PRO A 8 0.67 -33.01 23.27
CA PRO A 8 1.68 -32.13 23.84
C PRO A 8 1.47 -30.66 23.49
N THR A 9 1.92 -29.77 24.38
CA THR A 9 1.94 -28.34 24.08
C THR A 9 3.04 -28.02 23.09
N PHE A 10 2.79 -27.09 22.17
CA PHE A 10 3.87 -26.52 21.37
C PHE A 10 4.92 -25.88 22.26
N ALA A 11 6.17 -25.83 21.78
CA ALA A 11 7.22 -25.09 22.43
C ALA A 11 6.80 -23.63 22.64
N VAL A 12 7.27 -23.01 23.72
CA VAL A 12 6.99 -21.60 24.01
C VAL A 12 7.46 -20.76 22.83
N ALA A 13 6.62 -19.81 22.41
CA ALA A 13 6.94 -18.93 21.29
C ALA A 13 8.24 -18.14 21.54
N VAL A 14 9.01 -17.91 20.49
CA VAL A 14 10.31 -17.26 20.57
C VAL A 14 10.17 -15.81 21.02
N SER A 15 11.00 -15.41 21.99
CA SER A 15 11.00 -14.06 22.51
C SER A 15 11.83 -13.12 21.64
N HIS A 16 11.52 -11.83 21.71
CA HIS A 16 12.32 -10.78 21.07
C HIS A 16 13.79 -10.84 21.49
N MET A 17 14.05 -11.05 22.79
CA MET A 17 15.41 -11.17 23.33
C MET A 17 16.18 -12.35 22.73
N ALA A 18 15.50 -13.49 22.52
CA ALA A 18 16.15 -14.65 21.92
C ALA A 18 16.52 -14.39 20.45
N VAL A 19 15.66 -13.70 19.70
CA VAL A 19 15.95 -13.27 18.33
C VAL A 19 17.12 -12.29 18.28
N GLN A 20 17.13 -11.27 19.14
CA GLN A 20 18.23 -10.30 19.21
C GLN A 20 19.57 -10.95 19.58
N ALA A 21 19.56 -11.94 20.48
CA ALA A 21 20.76 -12.66 20.89
C ALA A 21 21.29 -13.61 19.80
N THR A 22 20.49 -13.95 18.80
CA THR A 22 20.87 -14.91 17.77
C THR A 22 21.76 -14.24 16.72
N ALA A 23 22.95 -14.80 16.45
CA ALA A 23 23.86 -14.26 15.45
C ALA A 23 23.44 -14.62 14.01
N THR A 24 22.88 -15.82 13.82
CA THR A 24 22.57 -16.40 12.51
C THR A 24 21.12 -16.18 12.09
N ALA A 25 20.90 -15.96 10.81
CA ALA A 25 19.57 -15.89 10.19
C ALA A 25 19.40 -17.07 9.23
N TYR A 26 18.17 -17.59 9.13
CA TYR A 26 17.86 -18.56 8.06
C TYR A 26 17.81 -17.87 6.68
N PRO A 27 18.11 -18.60 5.59
CA PRO A 27 17.92 -18.08 4.24
C PRO A 27 16.46 -17.70 3.98
N ALA A 28 16.23 -16.56 3.32
CA ALA A 28 14.89 -16.08 3.01
C ALA A 28 14.07 -17.10 2.20
N ASP A 29 14.66 -17.67 1.15
CA ASP A 29 14.01 -18.64 0.27
C ASP A 29 13.50 -19.88 1.03
N TYR A 30 14.28 -20.35 2.01
CA TYR A 30 13.92 -21.47 2.86
C TYR A 30 12.66 -21.15 3.68
N ILE A 31 12.58 -19.96 4.28
CA ILE A 31 11.44 -19.54 5.09
C ILE A 31 10.20 -19.35 4.20
N VAL A 32 10.36 -18.69 3.06
CA VAL A 32 9.28 -18.47 2.08
C VAL A 32 8.68 -19.79 1.63
N GLU A 33 9.52 -20.75 1.26
CA GLU A 33 9.10 -22.08 0.85
C GLU A 33 8.29 -22.80 1.95
N HIS A 34 8.76 -22.74 3.20
CA HIS A 34 8.07 -23.35 4.34
C HIS A 34 6.72 -22.68 4.62
N ILE A 35 6.66 -21.35 4.64
CA ILE A 35 5.41 -20.60 4.86
C ILE A 35 4.39 -20.96 3.78
N LEU A 36 4.79 -20.97 2.50
CA LEU A 36 3.90 -21.28 1.38
C LEU A 36 3.40 -22.73 1.42
N LYS A 37 4.31 -23.69 1.56
CA LYS A 37 3.97 -25.12 1.62
C LYS A 37 3.03 -25.41 2.78
N LEU A 38 3.36 -24.89 3.97
CA LEU A 38 2.56 -25.13 5.16
C LEU A 38 1.20 -24.42 5.11
N SER A 39 1.14 -23.18 4.60
CA SER A 39 -0.13 -22.47 4.41
C SER A 39 -1.06 -23.25 3.49
N ASN A 40 -0.56 -23.69 2.33
CA ASN A 40 -1.34 -24.50 1.40
C ASN A 40 -1.79 -25.82 2.03
N TYR A 41 -0.90 -26.50 2.76
CA TYR A 41 -1.24 -27.74 3.47
C TYR A 41 -2.37 -27.53 4.49
N VAL A 42 -2.23 -26.52 5.36
CA VAL A 42 -3.21 -26.18 6.41
C VAL A 42 -4.55 -25.75 5.81
N ILE A 43 -4.55 -24.97 4.72
CA ILE A 43 -5.77 -24.55 4.01
C ILE A 43 -6.50 -25.76 3.42
N ASN A 44 -5.80 -26.62 2.69
CA ASN A 44 -6.40 -27.81 2.06
C ASN A 44 -6.94 -28.79 3.10
N LEU A 45 -6.22 -28.98 4.21
CA LEU A 45 -6.65 -29.83 5.31
C LEU A 45 -7.86 -29.24 6.04
N ALA A 46 -7.90 -27.91 6.26
CA ALA A 46 -9.08 -27.25 6.81
C ALA A 46 -10.31 -27.35 5.89
N GLY A 47 -10.12 -27.26 4.57
CA GLY A 47 -11.20 -27.37 3.59
C GLY A 47 -11.76 -28.79 3.43
N SER A 48 -10.94 -29.82 3.68
CA SER A 48 -11.32 -31.23 3.56
C SER A 48 -11.78 -31.86 4.87
N SER A 49 -11.51 -31.24 6.01
CA SER A 49 -11.85 -31.78 7.33
C SER A 49 -13.08 -31.10 7.94
N ILE A 50 -13.98 -31.90 8.51
CA ILE A 50 -15.09 -31.42 9.35
C ILE A 50 -14.64 -31.10 10.79
N LEU A 51 -13.38 -31.38 11.15
CA LEU A 51 -12.90 -31.22 12.53
C LEU A 51 -12.75 -29.75 12.93
N PHE A 52 -12.51 -28.86 11.98
CA PHE A 52 -12.19 -27.45 12.23
C PHE A 52 -13.36 -26.51 11.92
N GLY A 53 -14.57 -27.06 11.76
CA GLY A 53 -15.74 -26.30 11.34
C GLY A 53 -15.73 -25.97 9.85
N LYS A 54 -16.75 -25.26 9.38
CA LYS A 54 -16.77 -24.76 8.00
C LYS A 54 -15.83 -23.56 7.92
N PRO A 55 -14.92 -23.52 6.94
CA PRO A 55 -14.09 -22.33 6.74
C PRO A 55 -15.00 -21.13 6.50
N GLU A 56 -14.73 -20.03 7.21
CA GLU A 56 -15.41 -18.77 6.93
C GLU A 56 -15.03 -18.31 5.52
N LEU A 57 -16.03 -18.15 4.66
CA LEU A 57 -15.85 -17.74 3.26
C LEU A 57 -15.90 -16.22 3.10
N ASP A 58 -15.57 -15.46 4.15
CA ASP A 58 -15.50 -14.00 4.03
C ASP A 58 -14.20 -13.60 3.32
N LEU A 59 -14.32 -13.35 2.01
CA LEU A 59 -13.25 -12.86 1.15
C LEU A 59 -12.69 -11.49 1.60
N TYR A 60 -13.39 -10.79 2.49
CA TYR A 60 -13.01 -9.47 2.99
C TYR A 60 -12.61 -9.49 4.47
N SER A 61 -12.34 -10.68 5.02
CA SER A 61 -11.68 -10.85 6.32
C SER A 61 -10.26 -11.41 6.10
N PRO A 62 -9.23 -10.91 6.81
CA PRO A 62 -7.84 -11.35 6.65
C PRO A 62 -7.61 -12.71 7.34
N SER A 63 -8.13 -13.77 6.73
CA SER A 63 -7.87 -15.16 7.11
C SER A 63 -6.59 -15.68 6.45
N LEU A 64 -6.05 -16.81 6.93
CA LEU A 64 -4.94 -17.51 6.28
C LEU A 64 -5.22 -17.76 4.80
N ASN A 65 -6.44 -18.19 4.45
CA ASN A 65 -6.84 -18.44 3.08
C ASN A 65 -6.89 -17.15 2.26
N THR A 66 -7.50 -16.09 2.80
CA THR A 66 -7.58 -14.79 2.14
C THR A 66 -6.18 -14.27 1.85
N LEU A 67 -5.28 -14.23 2.85
CA LEU A 67 -3.93 -13.70 2.68
C LEU A 67 -3.08 -14.54 1.70
N PHE A 68 -3.22 -15.88 1.74
CA PHE A 68 -2.58 -16.77 0.78
C PHE A 68 -3.07 -16.50 -0.65
N ASP A 69 -4.38 -16.41 -0.85
CA ASP A 69 -4.99 -16.09 -2.15
C ASP A 69 -4.53 -14.73 -2.68
N ARG A 70 -4.44 -13.71 -1.81
CA ARG A 70 -3.95 -12.38 -2.18
C ARG A 70 -2.53 -12.46 -2.72
N LEU A 71 -1.66 -13.18 -2.01
CA LEU A 71 -0.27 -13.38 -2.40
C LEU A 71 -0.17 -14.09 -3.76
N GLN A 72 -0.93 -15.17 -3.97
CA GLN A 72 -1.00 -15.90 -5.24
C GLN A 72 -1.54 -15.04 -6.39
N LYS A 73 -2.51 -14.15 -6.12
CA LYS A 73 -3.08 -13.19 -7.10
C LYS A 73 -2.20 -11.95 -7.30
N LYS A 74 -0.95 -12.04 -6.85
CA LYS A 74 0.05 -10.98 -6.90
C LYS A 74 -0.33 -9.67 -6.21
N GLN A 75 -1.31 -9.67 -5.31
CA GLN A 75 -1.73 -8.48 -4.60
C GLN A 75 -0.68 -8.09 -3.54
N LEU A 76 -0.54 -6.79 -3.29
CA LEU A 76 0.34 -6.28 -2.24
C LEU A 76 -0.39 -6.27 -0.90
N GLY A 77 0.38 -6.45 0.18
CA GLY A 77 -0.09 -6.21 1.54
C GLY A 77 -0.26 -4.71 1.85
N PRO A 78 -0.74 -4.37 3.06
CA PRO A 78 -0.75 -3.01 3.57
C PRO A 78 0.64 -2.37 3.47
N SER A 79 0.68 -1.05 3.30
CA SER A 79 1.95 -0.34 3.28
C SER A 79 2.69 -0.50 4.61
N LEU A 80 4.01 -0.62 4.53
CA LEU A 80 4.90 -0.67 5.69
C LEU A 80 5.26 0.72 6.22
N LEU A 81 4.79 1.78 5.55
CA LEU A 81 4.96 3.14 6.01
C LEU A 81 4.27 3.38 7.37
N PRO A 82 4.82 4.27 8.21
CA PRO A 82 4.15 4.69 9.43
C PRO A 82 2.75 5.25 9.16
N PRO A 83 1.78 5.11 10.10
CA PRO A 83 0.40 5.52 9.89
C PRO A 83 0.22 6.99 9.45
N GLY A 84 1.12 7.89 9.86
CA GLY A 84 1.09 9.30 9.47
C GLY A 84 1.25 9.55 7.95
N PHE A 85 1.84 8.61 7.22
CA PHE A 85 2.03 8.71 5.76
C PHE A 85 0.88 8.05 4.97
N LEU A 86 -0.06 7.39 5.64
CA LEU A 86 -1.13 6.62 5.01
C LEU A 86 -2.38 7.47 4.81
N THR A 87 -2.44 8.19 3.68
CA THR A 87 -3.67 8.86 3.25
C THR A 87 -4.64 7.89 2.57
N ALA A 88 -5.94 8.19 2.61
CA ALA A 88 -6.96 7.35 1.97
C ALA A 88 -6.70 7.19 0.45
N GLU A 89 -6.20 8.23 -0.20
CA GLU A 89 -5.84 8.22 -1.63
C GLU A 89 -4.70 7.25 -1.92
N ARG A 90 -3.66 7.22 -1.06
CA ARG A 90 -2.54 6.29 -1.19
C ARG A 90 -2.97 4.84 -0.96
N ILE A 91 -3.82 4.61 0.04
CA ILE A 91 -4.39 3.29 0.28
C ILE A 91 -5.18 2.84 -0.96
N HIS A 92 -6.01 3.72 -1.51
CA HIS A 92 -6.80 3.43 -2.72
C HIS A 92 -5.91 3.15 -3.94
N ALA A 93 -4.87 3.95 -4.18
CA ALA A 93 -3.92 3.71 -5.27
C ALA A 93 -3.24 2.33 -5.15
N ARG A 94 -2.91 1.91 -3.92
CA ARG A 94 -2.24 0.63 -3.65
C ARG A 94 -3.10 -0.60 -3.93
N ILE A 95 -4.43 -0.51 -3.81
CA ILE A 95 -5.34 -1.65 -4.07
C ILE A 95 -5.20 -2.20 -5.49
N TYR A 96 -4.83 -1.36 -6.44
CA TYR A 96 -4.66 -1.73 -7.84
C TYR A 96 -3.25 -2.18 -8.19
N LEU A 97 -2.27 -1.94 -7.30
CA LEU A 97 -0.89 -2.35 -7.52
C LEU A 97 -0.77 -3.88 -7.40
N ARG A 98 0.00 -4.46 -8.32
CA ARG A 98 0.36 -5.87 -8.33
C ARG A 98 1.87 -5.95 -8.37
N SER A 99 2.45 -6.90 -7.64
CA SER A 99 3.86 -7.19 -7.86
C SER A 99 4.02 -7.95 -9.17
N ASP A 100 5.14 -7.72 -9.82
CA ASP A 100 5.60 -8.40 -11.02
C ASP A 100 6.01 -9.86 -10.73
N GLN A 101 6.62 -10.08 -9.56
CA GLN A 101 7.09 -11.37 -9.10
C GLN A 101 5.96 -12.34 -8.69
N GLU A 102 6.16 -13.62 -9.02
CA GLU A 102 5.39 -14.73 -8.46
C GLU A 102 5.62 -14.82 -6.96
N ALA A 103 4.70 -15.49 -6.24
CA ALA A 103 4.79 -15.64 -4.79
C ALA A 103 6.22 -16.03 -4.36
N THR A 104 6.75 -17.17 -4.82
CA THR A 104 8.07 -17.69 -4.42
C THR A 104 9.26 -16.73 -4.64
N GLY A 105 9.13 -15.73 -5.51
CA GLY A 105 10.19 -14.75 -5.79
C GLY A 105 10.10 -13.46 -4.98
N ARG A 106 9.03 -13.28 -4.19
CA ARG A 106 8.78 -12.05 -3.42
C ARG A 106 9.72 -11.91 -2.22
N PRO A 107 10.02 -10.67 -1.80
CA PRO A 107 10.83 -10.44 -0.61
C PRO A 107 10.15 -11.03 0.64
N LEU A 108 10.97 -11.50 1.58
CA LEU A 108 10.49 -12.15 2.80
C LEU A 108 9.53 -11.27 3.62
N ALA A 109 9.68 -9.94 3.57
CA ALA A 109 8.80 -9.00 4.26
C ALA A 109 7.32 -9.09 3.83
N ASP A 110 7.04 -9.51 2.59
CA ASP A 110 5.67 -9.67 2.08
C ASP A 110 4.93 -10.86 2.73
N TYR A 111 5.67 -11.76 3.39
CA TYR A 111 5.14 -12.99 3.99
C TYR A 111 4.73 -12.84 5.44
N VAL A 112 4.98 -11.69 6.05
CA VAL A 112 4.88 -11.51 7.50
C VAL A 112 3.44 -11.63 8.00
N ASP A 113 2.48 -11.08 7.25
CA ASP A 113 1.07 -11.21 7.61
C ASP A 113 0.56 -12.64 7.43
N LEU A 114 1.07 -13.34 6.40
CA LEU A 114 0.77 -14.75 6.16
C LEU A 114 1.37 -15.62 7.28
N TYR A 115 2.60 -15.32 7.72
CA TYR A 115 3.25 -15.95 8.86
C TYR A 115 2.40 -15.82 10.14
N TYR A 116 1.93 -14.61 10.47
CA TYR A 116 1.06 -14.42 11.64
C TYR A 116 -0.23 -15.22 11.55
N ALA A 117 -0.92 -15.16 10.40
CA ALA A 117 -2.14 -15.92 10.18
C ALA A 117 -1.91 -17.44 10.28
N LEU A 118 -0.76 -17.92 9.79
CA LEU A 118 -0.37 -19.32 9.82
C LEU A 118 -0.12 -19.81 11.25
N VAL A 119 0.70 -19.09 12.00
CA VAL A 119 1.01 -19.37 13.41
C VAL A 119 -0.27 -19.40 14.25
N ALA A 120 -1.14 -18.39 14.09
CA ALA A 120 -2.43 -18.34 14.77
C ALA A 120 -3.32 -19.55 14.41
N ARG A 121 -3.38 -19.91 13.12
CA ARG A 121 -4.19 -21.04 12.66
C ARG A 121 -3.68 -22.38 13.18
N MET A 122 -2.37 -22.58 13.25
CA MET A 122 -1.77 -23.80 13.82
C MET A 122 -2.12 -23.94 15.30
N GLN A 123 -2.03 -22.85 16.06
CA GLN A 123 -2.43 -22.82 17.48
C GLN A 123 -3.93 -23.12 17.66
N GLU A 124 -4.80 -22.49 16.86
CA GLU A 124 -6.24 -22.72 16.89
C GLU A 124 -6.60 -24.18 16.58
N MET A 125 -6.00 -24.76 15.53
CA MET A 125 -6.19 -26.17 15.19
C MET A 125 -5.81 -27.10 16.34
N ARG A 126 -4.65 -26.86 16.98
CA ARG A 126 -4.24 -27.63 18.15
C ARG A 126 -5.23 -27.49 19.32
N GLN A 127 -5.69 -26.28 19.61
CA GLN A 127 -6.66 -26.02 20.69
C GLN A 127 -7.98 -26.77 20.43
N LEU A 128 -8.49 -26.74 19.19
CA LEU A 128 -9.69 -27.46 18.80
C LEU A 128 -9.52 -28.98 18.91
N LEU A 129 -8.39 -29.53 18.46
CA LEU A 129 -8.10 -30.96 18.60
C LEU A 129 -8.08 -31.39 20.06
N ASN A 130 -7.40 -30.65 20.92
CA ASN A 130 -7.37 -30.92 22.36
C ASN A 130 -8.77 -30.84 22.99
N LEU A 131 -9.57 -29.84 22.63
CA LEU A 131 -10.96 -29.70 23.13
C LEU A 131 -11.83 -30.91 22.73
N ARG A 132 -11.69 -31.38 21.49
CA ARG A 132 -12.45 -32.53 20.98
C ARG A 132 -12.01 -33.85 21.63
N ILE A 133 -10.70 -34.06 21.82
CA ILE A 133 -10.17 -35.23 22.53
C ILE A 133 -10.62 -35.22 23.99
N ASN A 134 -10.54 -34.06 24.67
CA ASN A 134 -10.94 -33.94 26.07
C ASN A 134 -12.42 -34.24 26.29
N SER A 135 -13.26 -33.73 25.39
CA SER A 135 -14.70 -33.97 25.39
C SER A 135 -15.07 -35.39 24.97
N GLY A 136 -14.13 -36.21 24.48
CA GLY A 136 -14.37 -37.59 24.03
C GLY A 136 -15.04 -37.69 22.66
N PHE A 137 -15.12 -36.59 21.89
CA PHE A 137 -15.65 -36.61 20.52
C PHE A 137 -14.69 -37.28 19.53
N ASN A 138 -13.40 -37.29 19.84
CA ASN A 138 -12.35 -37.82 18.98
C ASN A 138 -11.28 -38.53 19.82
N ILE A 139 -10.55 -39.44 19.18
CA ILE A 139 -9.36 -40.10 19.75
C ILE A 139 -8.13 -39.81 18.88
N ALA A 140 -6.93 -39.85 19.46
CA ALA A 140 -5.70 -39.46 18.77
C ALA A 140 -5.40 -40.30 17.50
N THR A 141 -5.90 -41.54 17.43
CA THR A 141 -5.73 -42.44 16.28
C THR A 141 -6.75 -42.21 15.16
N GLN A 142 -7.75 -41.33 15.36
CA GLN A 142 -8.75 -41.03 14.35
C GLN A 142 -8.15 -40.16 13.25
N LEU A 143 -8.57 -40.40 12.00
CA LEU A 143 -8.12 -39.63 10.85
C LEU A 143 -8.72 -38.21 10.86
N VAL A 144 -7.92 -37.22 10.44
CA VAL A 144 -8.33 -35.82 10.34
C VAL A 144 -9.30 -35.59 9.18
N CYS A 145 -9.07 -36.25 8.05
CA CYS A 145 -9.94 -36.30 6.88
C CYS A 145 -9.84 -37.70 6.24
N GLU A 146 -10.74 -38.03 5.32
CA GLU A 146 -10.71 -39.33 4.63
C GLU A 146 -9.40 -39.51 3.87
N GLY A 147 -8.65 -40.56 4.20
CA GLY A 147 -7.30 -40.82 3.63
C GLY A 147 -6.20 -39.88 4.13
N GLY A 148 -6.48 -39.00 5.10
CA GLY A 148 -5.51 -38.10 5.72
C GLY A 148 -4.74 -38.73 6.90
N PRO A 149 -3.86 -37.95 7.56
CA PRO A 149 -3.15 -38.40 8.75
C PRO A 149 -4.10 -38.60 9.94
N SER A 150 -3.67 -39.43 10.90
CA SER A 150 -4.29 -39.44 12.22
C SER A 150 -4.10 -38.11 12.94
N ILE A 151 -4.95 -37.81 13.92
CA ILE A 151 -4.84 -36.59 14.75
C ILE A 151 -3.47 -36.50 15.42
N ALA A 152 -2.91 -37.63 15.88
CA ALA A 152 -1.56 -37.69 16.46
C ALA A 152 -0.47 -37.36 15.43
N GLU A 153 -0.50 -37.97 14.24
CA GLU A 153 0.48 -37.69 13.17
C GLU A 153 0.39 -36.25 12.67
N PHE A 154 -0.83 -35.73 12.56
CA PHE A 154 -1.05 -34.33 12.19
C PHE A 154 -0.51 -33.38 13.25
N HIS A 155 -0.73 -33.66 14.54
CA HIS A 155 -0.17 -32.87 15.63
C HIS A 155 1.37 -32.90 15.63
N ASN A 156 1.98 -34.07 15.43
CA ASN A 156 3.43 -34.19 15.31
C ASN A 156 3.96 -33.34 14.14
N SER A 157 3.31 -33.43 12.98
CA SER A 157 3.67 -32.62 11.80
C SER A 157 3.57 -31.12 12.11
N LEU A 158 2.47 -30.67 12.75
CA LEU A 158 2.32 -29.27 13.18
C LEU A 158 3.41 -28.86 14.17
N SER A 159 3.83 -29.76 15.07
CA SER A 159 4.90 -29.48 16.03
C SER A 159 6.25 -29.29 15.32
N GLU A 160 6.58 -30.14 14.35
CA GLU A 160 7.82 -30.00 13.56
C GLU A 160 7.86 -28.66 12.81
N TYR A 161 6.75 -28.28 12.18
CA TYR A 161 6.65 -26.98 11.53
C TYR A 161 6.69 -25.81 12.52
N TRP A 162 6.07 -25.98 13.69
CA TRP A 162 6.13 -24.98 14.75
C TRP A 162 7.57 -24.75 15.17
N ASP A 163 8.37 -25.81 15.35
CA ASP A 163 9.77 -25.70 15.77
C ASP A 163 10.64 -24.97 14.73
N VAL A 164 10.35 -25.14 13.44
CA VAL A 164 11.03 -24.38 12.36
C VAL A 164 10.66 -22.91 12.39
N LEU A 165 9.36 -22.59 12.42
CA LEU A 165 8.86 -21.21 12.41
C LEU A 165 9.19 -20.46 13.72
N ASN A 166 9.28 -21.19 14.82
CA ASN A 166 9.58 -20.69 16.14
C ASN A 166 11.09 -20.70 16.46
N ASN A 167 11.94 -20.99 15.48
CA ASN A 167 13.38 -20.92 15.66
C ASN A 167 13.84 -19.44 15.74
N PRO A 168 14.72 -19.06 16.68
CA PRO A 168 15.28 -17.71 16.76
C PRO A 168 15.93 -17.21 15.47
N SER A 169 16.55 -18.10 14.68
CA SER A 169 17.15 -17.76 13.38
C SER A 169 16.10 -17.43 12.31
N CYS A 170 14.92 -18.07 12.37
CA CYS A 170 13.78 -17.74 11.52
C CYS A 170 13.19 -16.37 11.92
N GLY A 171 13.00 -16.15 13.23
CA GLY A 171 12.54 -14.88 13.76
C GLY A 171 13.47 -13.72 13.41
N LYS A 172 14.79 -13.94 13.46
CA LYS A 172 15.79 -12.94 13.06
C LYS A 172 15.69 -12.57 11.59
N ALA A 173 15.64 -13.56 10.70
CA ALA A 173 15.52 -13.32 9.26
C ALA A 173 14.24 -12.51 8.92
N LEU A 174 13.11 -12.83 9.56
CA LEU A 174 11.87 -12.08 9.41
C LEU A 174 11.97 -10.65 9.97
N ASP A 175 12.57 -10.49 11.16
CA ASP A 175 12.77 -9.17 11.79
C ASP A 175 13.63 -8.25 10.91
N ASP A 176 14.78 -8.75 10.47
CA ASP A 176 15.72 -8.02 9.61
C ASP A 176 15.05 -7.64 8.27
N ALA A 177 14.35 -8.58 7.62
CA ALA A 177 13.64 -8.33 6.37
C ALA A 177 12.53 -7.27 6.52
N ILE A 178 11.80 -7.26 7.64
CA ILE A 178 10.78 -6.24 7.89
C ILE A 178 11.41 -4.86 8.09
N ARG A 179 12.49 -4.78 8.88
CA ARG A 179 13.20 -3.52 9.12
C ARG A 179 13.73 -2.95 7.81
N GLU A 180 14.39 -3.78 7.02
CA GLU A 180 14.88 -3.41 5.69
C GLU A 180 13.75 -2.92 4.78
N ALA A 181 12.63 -3.66 4.69
CA ALA A 181 11.50 -3.27 3.86
C ALA A 181 10.81 -1.98 4.34
N ARG A 182 10.80 -1.71 5.65
CA ARG A 182 10.31 -0.43 6.21
C ARG A 182 11.24 0.72 5.87
N VAL A 183 12.55 0.53 5.99
CA VAL A 183 13.55 1.53 5.57
C VAL A 183 13.39 1.81 4.08
N GLN A 184 13.26 0.77 3.26
CA GLN A 184 13.07 0.95 1.82
C GLN A 184 11.78 1.70 1.51
N ALA A 185 10.67 1.37 2.17
CA ALA A 185 9.41 2.10 2.00
C ALA A 185 9.56 3.59 2.38
N LEU A 186 10.30 3.91 3.44
CA LEU A 186 10.61 5.29 3.81
C LEU A 186 11.50 6.00 2.78
N ARG A 187 12.49 5.31 2.21
CA ARG A 187 13.32 5.84 1.12
C ARG A 187 12.48 6.18 -0.12
N ASP A 188 11.61 5.27 -0.52
CA ASP A 188 10.70 5.46 -1.67
C ASP A 188 9.74 6.63 -1.41
N GLU A 189 9.28 6.79 -0.17
CA GLU A 189 8.43 7.91 0.24
C GLU A 189 9.16 9.25 0.20
N LEU A 190 10.41 9.31 0.68
CA LEU A 190 11.22 10.54 0.60
C LEU A 190 11.48 10.93 -0.85
N ALA A 191 11.83 9.97 -1.70
CA ALA A 191 11.99 10.20 -3.13
C ALA A 191 10.72 10.78 -3.75
N TRP A 192 9.55 10.20 -3.44
CA TRP A 192 8.26 10.72 -3.91
C TRP A 192 7.96 12.14 -3.42
N GLN A 193 8.33 12.47 -2.17
CA GLN A 193 8.13 13.81 -1.62
C GLN A 193 9.01 14.85 -2.32
N VAL A 194 10.24 14.50 -2.67
CA VAL A 194 11.13 15.34 -3.48
C VAL A 194 10.57 15.51 -4.90
N GLU A 195 10.14 14.43 -5.55
CA GLU A 195 9.53 14.49 -6.89
C GLU A 195 8.28 15.36 -6.96
N SER A 196 7.57 15.47 -5.83
CA SER A 196 6.33 16.25 -5.72
C SER A 196 6.56 17.69 -5.24
N ASP A 197 7.83 18.15 -5.16
CA ASP A 197 8.23 19.45 -4.63
C ASP A 197 7.73 19.72 -3.18
N ASN A 198 7.46 18.66 -2.41
CA ASN A 198 7.00 18.76 -1.02
C ASN A 198 8.17 18.78 -0.01
N MET A 199 9.38 18.46 -0.47
CA MET A 199 10.60 18.38 0.34
C MET A 199 11.80 18.83 -0.49
N SER A 200 12.73 19.57 0.11
CA SER A 200 13.99 19.93 -0.55
C SER A 200 14.91 18.71 -0.69
N VAL A 201 15.81 18.73 -1.68
CA VAL A 201 16.77 17.64 -1.88
C VAL A 201 17.71 17.53 -0.67
N GLU A 202 18.11 18.67 -0.09
CA GLU A 202 18.98 18.74 1.08
C GLU A 202 18.32 18.09 2.31
N ASP A 203 17.05 18.40 2.58
CA ASP A 203 16.31 17.80 3.70
C ASP A 203 16.14 16.29 3.51
N ALA A 204 15.89 15.84 2.28
CA ALA A 204 15.75 14.42 1.97
C ALA A 204 17.07 13.66 2.20
N LEU A 205 18.22 14.23 1.80
CA LEU A 205 19.54 13.65 2.04
C LEU A 205 19.86 13.59 3.54
N GLU A 206 19.49 14.61 4.32
CA GLU A 206 19.65 14.59 5.77
C GLU A 206 18.82 13.47 6.41
N GLN A 207 17.56 13.32 6.02
CA GLN A 207 16.69 12.25 6.52
C GLN A 207 17.18 10.86 6.11
N LEU A 208 17.67 10.68 4.89
CA LEU A 208 18.29 9.43 4.44
C LEU A 208 19.51 9.06 5.27
N LYS A 209 20.36 10.04 5.58
CA LYS A 209 21.53 9.85 6.45
C LYS A 209 21.10 9.42 7.87
N GLN A 210 20.04 10.02 8.39
CA GLN A 210 19.48 9.63 9.69
C GLN A 210 18.93 8.20 9.66
N LEU A 211 18.16 7.83 8.63
CA LEU A 211 17.61 6.48 8.46
C LEU A 211 18.68 5.39 8.36
N ASN A 212 19.85 5.72 7.79
CA ASN A 212 20.99 4.80 7.67
C ASN A 212 21.84 4.72 8.95
N SER A 213 21.59 5.56 9.95
CA SER A 213 22.31 5.46 11.23
C SER A 213 21.91 4.19 11.98
N ILE A 214 22.90 3.54 12.61
CA ILE A 214 22.72 2.27 13.33
C ILE A 214 21.66 2.43 14.44
N ASP A 215 21.70 3.57 15.14
CA ASP A 215 20.77 3.85 16.24
C ASP A 215 19.32 3.93 15.74
N VAL A 216 19.08 4.64 14.64
CA VAL A 216 17.73 4.76 14.06
C VAL A 216 17.27 3.43 13.48
N TYR A 217 18.12 2.73 12.74
CA TYR A 217 17.78 1.41 12.17
C TYR A 217 17.39 0.40 13.26
N SER A 218 18.14 0.38 14.37
CA SER A 218 17.84 -0.46 15.53
C SER A 218 16.52 -0.07 16.23
N GLY A 219 16.11 1.20 16.13
CA GLY A 219 14.85 1.73 16.66
C GLY A 219 13.62 1.44 15.78
N ILE A 220 13.79 1.14 14.48
CA ILE A 220 12.67 0.80 13.59
C ILE A 220 12.06 -0.53 14.02
N SER A 221 10.76 -0.54 14.36
CA SER A 221 10.12 -1.79 14.79
C SER A 221 10.16 -2.84 13.67
N GLY A 222 10.68 -4.03 13.95
CA GLY A 222 10.71 -5.14 13.00
C GLY A 222 9.48 -6.04 13.13
N LEU A 223 9.71 -7.31 13.41
CA LEU A 223 8.70 -8.32 13.70
C LEU A 223 8.00 -7.99 15.01
N ASN A 224 6.67 -8.09 15.03
CA ASN A 224 5.90 -8.02 16.26
C ASN A 224 5.92 -9.41 16.90
N PHE A 225 6.52 -9.52 18.08
CA PHE A 225 6.67 -10.80 18.77
C PHE A 225 5.35 -11.20 19.42
N VAL A 226 4.76 -12.27 18.90
CA VAL A 226 3.41 -12.77 19.22
C VAL A 226 3.44 -13.77 20.39
N GLN A 227 4.46 -13.68 21.27
CA GLN A 227 4.80 -14.74 22.23
C GLN A 227 3.60 -15.19 23.08
N ASP A 228 2.74 -14.25 23.46
CA ASP A 228 1.60 -14.46 24.34
C ASP A 228 0.25 -14.17 23.67
N TRP A 229 0.21 -14.02 22.33
CA TRP A 229 -1.05 -13.72 21.70
C TRP A 229 -1.88 -14.98 21.48
N ALA A 230 -3.12 -14.92 21.93
CA ALA A 230 -4.13 -15.88 21.50
C ALA A 230 -4.41 -15.70 20.00
N PRO A 231 -4.81 -16.77 19.28
CA PRO A 231 -5.15 -16.69 17.86
C PRO A 231 -6.15 -15.57 17.52
N THR A 232 -7.10 -15.30 18.43
CA THR A 232 -8.09 -14.22 18.29
C THR A 232 -7.46 -12.82 18.31
N MET A 233 -6.40 -12.61 19.09
CA MET A 233 -5.69 -11.33 19.13
C MET A 233 -4.88 -11.10 17.85
N VAL A 234 -4.28 -12.16 17.30
CA VAL A 234 -3.65 -12.11 15.97
C VAL A 234 -4.68 -11.77 14.90
N GLY A 235 -5.86 -12.41 14.94
CA GLY A 235 -6.97 -12.11 14.05
C GLY A 235 -7.39 -10.63 14.12
N ALA A 236 -7.64 -10.11 15.32
CA ALA A 236 -8.00 -8.70 15.52
C ALA A 236 -6.91 -7.73 15.04
N TYR A 237 -5.64 -8.07 15.26
CA TYR A 237 -4.50 -7.28 14.75
C TYR A 237 -4.49 -7.23 13.22
N LEU A 238 -4.65 -8.38 12.55
CA LEU A 238 -4.72 -8.45 11.09
C LEU A 238 -5.97 -7.74 10.54
N GLU A 239 -7.13 -7.89 11.20
CA GLU A 239 -8.36 -7.17 10.86
C GLU A 239 -8.15 -5.66 10.90
N GLN A 240 -7.53 -5.14 11.96
CA GLN A 240 -7.21 -3.72 12.06
C GLN A 240 -6.27 -3.28 10.95
N LYS A 241 -5.22 -4.06 10.68
CA LYS A 241 -4.21 -3.75 9.64
C LYS A 241 -4.82 -3.71 8.22
N TYR A 242 -5.73 -4.64 7.92
CA TYR A 242 -6.34 -4.80 6.60
C TYR A 242 -7.68 -4.06 6.44
N ARG A 243 -8.23 -3.49 7.52
CA ARG A 243 -9.57 -2.88 7.56
C ARG A 243 -9.83 -1.97 6.38
N HIS A 244 -8.94 -1.01 6.13
CA HIS A 244 -9.13 -0.02 5.07
C HIS A 244 -9.09 -0.65 3.68
N ILE A 245 -8.07 -1.46 3.40
CA ILE A 245 -7.87 -2.11 2.09
C ILE A 245 -9.05 -3.03 1.75
N LEU A 246 -9.41 -3.94 2.65
CA LEU A 246 -10.49 -4.90 2.39
C LEU A 246 -11.87 -4.22 2.34
N SER A 247 -12.08 -3.14 3.11
CA SER A 247 -13.33 -2.36 3.02
C SER A 247 -13.52 -1.70 1.66
N LEU A 248 -12.45 -1.13 1.09
CA LEU A 248 -12.48 -0.50 -0.23
C LEU A 248 -12.67 -1.54 -1.33
N GLU A 249 -11.95 -2.67 -1.27
CA GLU A 249 -12.16 -3.78 -2.21
C GLU A 249 -13.59 -4.32 -2.17
N LYS A 250 -14.18 -4.42 -0.97
CA LYS A 250 -15.58 -4.81 -0.78
C LYS A 250 -16.53 -3.81 -1.42
N GLU A 251 -16.29 -2.51 -1.23
CA GLU A 251 -17.08 -1.46 -1.86
C GLU A 251 -17.01 -1.55 -3.39
N GLU A 252 -15.81 -1.63 -3.96
CA GLU A 252 -15.58 -1.77 -5.40
C GLU A 252 -16.28 -3.00 -5.99
N ALA A 253 -16.18 -4.15 -5.32
CA ALA A 253 -16.86 -5.36 -5.73
C ALA A 253 -18.39 -5.19 -5.74
N THR A 254 -18.95 -4.47 -4.75
CA THR A 254 -20.39 -4.19 -4.72
C THR A 254 -20.82 -3.24 -5.85
N VAL A 255 -20.00 -2.23 -6.16
CA VAL A 255 -20.25 -1.30 -7.27
C VAL A 255 -20.19 -2.05 -8.60
N LYS A 256 -19.16 -2.87 -8.81
CA LYS A 256 -19.00 -3.70 -10.00
C LYS A 256 -20.17 -4.67 -10.19
N ALA A 257 -20.55 -5.41 -9.15
CA ALA A 257 -21.70 -6.32 -9.19
C ALA A 257 -23.02 -5.58 -9.53
N ARG A 258 -23.21 -4.35 -9.03
CA ARG A 258 -24.36 -3.51 -9.40
C ARG A 258 -24.33 -3.10 -10.87
N GLN A 259 -23.17 -2.76 -11.40
CA GLN A 259 -23.00 -2.40 -12.81
C GLN A 259 -23.27 -3.60 -13.74
N GLU A 260 -22.70 -4.76 -13.44
CA GLU A 260 -22.93 -6.01 -14.19
C GLU A 260 -24.40 -6.40 -14.20
N ARG A 261 -25.10 -6.31 -13.06
CA ARG A 261 -26.56 -6.53 -12.99
C ARG A 261 -27.35 -5.56 -13.87
N ARG A 262 -26.92 -4.29 -13.97
CA ARG A 262 -27.56 -3.31 -14.86
C ARG A 262 -27.32 -3.65 -16.33
N GLN A 263 -26.10 -4.03 -16.70
CA GLN A 263 -25.75 -4.43 -18.06
C GLN A 263 -26.49 -5.72 -18.48
N ALA A 264 -26.54 -6.73 -17.61
CA ALA A 264 -27.28 -7.96 -17.86
C ALA A 264 -28.77 -7.70 -18.12
N LYS A 265 -29.40 -6.80 -17.34
CA LYS A 265 -30.80 -6.40 -17.57
C LYS A 265 -31.01 -5.71 -18.91
N VAL A 266 -30.09 -4.84 -19.34
CA VAL A 266 -30.14 -4.19 -20.65
C VAL A 266 -29.98 -5.21 -21.78
N LYS A 267 -29.06 -6.17 -21.63
CA LYS A 267 -28.85 -7.26 -22.61
C LYS A 267 -30.08 -8.14 -22.76
N ILE A 268 -30.66 -8.62 -21.65
CA ILE A 268 -31.90 -9.43 -21.65
C ILE A 268 -33.05 -8.65 -22.30
N THR A 269 -33.21 -7.36 -22.00
CA THR A 269 -34.28 -6.54 -22.60
C THR A 269 -34.11 -6.40 -24.12
N ARG A 270 -32.87 -6.34 -24.61
CA ARG A 270 -32.57 -6.27 -26.04
C ARG A 270 -32.81 -7.61 -26.76
N GLU A 271 -32.53 -8.73 -26.11
CA GLU A 271 -32.69 -10.08 -26.68
C GLU A 271 -34.15 -10.55 -26.67
N VAL A 272 -34.96 -10.15 -25.69
CA VAL A 272 -36.37 -10.56 -25.57
C VAL A 272 -37.31 -9.81 -26.53
N LEU A 273 -36.88 -8.69 -27.12
CA LEU A 273 -37.66 -7.90 -28.09
C LEU A 273 -36.98 -7.79 -29.47
N PRO A 274 -36.70 -8.90 -30.18
CA PRO A 274 -36.23 -8.83 -31.55
C PRO A 274 -37.44 -8.54 -32.46
N GLY A 275 -37.62 -7.28 -32.86
CA GLY A 275 -38.58 -6.92 -33.91
C GLY A 275 -39.77 -6.05 -33.51
N ALA A 276 -39.84 -5.53 -32.27
CA ALA A 276 -40.80 -4.46 -32.00
C ALA A 276 -40.31 -3.17 -32.68
N PRO A 277 -41.04 -2.61 -33.67
CA PRO A 277 -40.65 -1.36 -34.31
C PRO A 277 -40.52 -0.28 -33.25
N ALA A 278 -39.42 0.48 -33.30
CA ALA A 278 -39.11 1.59 -32.41
C ALA A 278 -40.18 2.70 -32.54
N THR A 279 -41.35 2.47 -31.96
CA THR A 279 -42.46 3.41 -31.99
C THR A 279 -42.15 4.55 -31.01
N GLN A 280 -42.37 5.79 -31.47
CA GLN A 280 -42.03 7.08 -30.84
C GLN A 280 -42.37 7.26 -29.35
N LYS A 281 -43.13 6.36 -28.71
CA LYS A 281 -43.55 6.48 -27.29
C LYS A 281 -42.41 6.32 -26.27
N VAL A 282 -41.21 5.86 -26.68
CA VAL A 282 -40.05 5.73 -25.78
C VAL A 282 -39.39 7.08 -25.46
N SER A 283 -39.48 8.08 -26.35
CA SER A 283 -38.89 9.41 -26.11
C SER A 283 -39.54 10.14 -24.95
N ASP A 284 -40.85 10.03 -24.81
CA ASP A 284 -41.61 10.77 -23.80
C ASP A 284 -41.38 10.21 -22.39
N ARG A 285 -41.30 8.88 -22.28
CA ARG A 285 -40.90 8.22 -21.03
C ARG A 285 -39.47 8.57 -20.62
N ARG A 286 -38.55 8.73 -21.59
CA ARG A 286 -37.15 9.09 -21.32
C ARG A 286 -37.03 10.55 -20.88
N ARG A 287 -37.78 11.48 -21.49
CA ARG A 287 -37.89 12.88 -21.03
C ARG A 287 -38.50 12.99 -19.63
N ALA A 288 -39.60 12.27 -19.37
CA ALA A 288 -40.24 12.29 -18.04
C ALA A 288 -39.32 11.73 -16.94
N ARG A 289 -38.51 10.70 -17.23
CA ARG A 289 -37.49 10.19 -16.30
C ARG A 289 -36.35 11.17 -16.07
N ALA A 290 -35.86 11.84 -17.11
CA ALA A 290 -34.81 12.86 -16.96
C ALA A 290 -35.27 14.04 -16.08
N ALA A 291 -36.51 14.52 -16.28
CA ALA A 291 -37.09 15.57 -15.47
C ALA A 291 -37.24 15.17 -13.99
N ARG A 292 -37.69 13.93 -13.71
CA ARG A 292 -37.78 13.41 -12.33
C ARG A 292 -36.42 13.26 -11.66
N LYS A 293 -35.39 12.84 -12.41
CA LYS A 293 -34.03 12.72 -11.88
C LYS A 293 -33.46 14.10 -11.53
N ALA A 294 -33.59 15.08 -12.42
CA ALA A 294 -33.16 16.45 -12.16
C ALA A 294 -33.85 17.05 -10.92
N ALA A 295 -35.14 16.79 -10.73
CA ALA A 295 -35.87 17.23 -9.53
C ALA A 295 -35.37 16.55 -8.24
N HIS A 296 -35.06 15.25 -8.30
CA HIS A 296 -34.52 14.52 -7.15
C HIS A 296 -33.11 15.00 -6.78
N ASP A 297 -32.23 15.17 -7.77
CA ASP A 297 -30.85 15.63 -7.58
C ASP A 297 -30.84 17.06 -7.00
N ALA A 298 -31.74 17.94 -7.46
CA ALA A 298 -31.92 19.28 -6.89
C ALA A 298 -32.40 19.23 -5.42
N SER A 299 -33.34 18.34 -5.10
CA SER A 299 -33.85 18.17 -3.73
C SER A 299 -32.80 17.59 -2.77
N THR A 300 -31.96 16.66 -3.23
CA THR A 300 -30.88 16.09 -2.40
C THR A 300 -29.78 17.11 -2.16
N LYS A 301 -29.42 17.92 -3.16
CA LYS A 301 -28.46 19.00 -3.00
C LYS A 301 -28.94 20.06 -1.99
N ALA A 302 -30.20 20.48 -2.09
CA ALA A 302 -30.80 21.43 -1.13
C ALA A 302 -30.83 20.89 0.31
N ARG A 303 -30.99 19.57 0.49
CA ARG A 303 -30.99 18.95 1.83
C ARG A 303 -29.57 18.89 2.43
N ILE A 304 -28.56 18.56 1.63
CA ILE A 304 -27.16 18.56 2.07
C ILE A 304 -26.71 19.99 2.44
N GLU A 305 -27.09 20.99 1.66
CA GLU A 305 -26.80 22.40 1.95
C GLU A 305 -27.49 22.89 3.23
N ALA A 306 -28.72 22.42 3.53
CA ALA A 306 -29.43 22.74 4.76
C ALA A 306 -28.79 22.09 6.01
N ASP A 307 -28.34 20.84 5.91
CA ASP A 307 -27.70 20.13 7.03
C ASP A 307 -26.31 20.71 7.37
N HIS A 308 -25.60 21.29 6.39
CA HIS A 308 -24.32 21.97 6.62
C HIS A 308 -24.43 23.34 7.34
N GLN A 309 -25.63 23.93 7.44
CA GLN A 309 -25.83 25.21 8.14
C GLN A 309 -26.18 25.06 9.63
N CYS A 310 -26.37 23.85 10.15
CA CYS A 310 -26.89 23.62 11.50
C CYS A 310 -25.98 22.73 12.38
N LEU A 311 -24.67 22.74 12.17
CA LEU A 311 -23.73 22.07 13.08
C LEU A 311 -23.10 23.07 14.06
N PRO A 312 -23.40 22.98 15.37
CA PRO A 312 -22.74 23.80 16.38
C PRO A 312 -21.25 23.43 16.46
N LYS A 313 -20.40 24.46 16.48
CA LYS A 313 -18.96 24.35 16.73
C LYS A 313 -18.73 23.92 18.19
N GLU A 314 -18.70 22.63 18.46
CA GLU A 314 -18.15 22.11 19.72
C GLU A 314 -16.64 21.92 19.59
N GLN A 315 -15.91 22.62 20.44
CA GLN A 315 -14.46 22.55 20.59
C GLN A 315 -14.07 21.21 21.23
N ALA A 316 -13.37 20.36 20.49
CA ALA A 316 -12.71 19.18 21.06
C ALA A 316 -11.24 19.51 21.39
N SER A 317 -11.00 19.80 22.67
CA SER A 317 -9.68 19.77 23.31
C SER A 317 -9.23 18.31 23.43
N MET A 318 -8.21 17.89 22.68
CA MET A 318 -7.49 16.64 22.94
C MET A 318 -6.17 16.96 23.64
N GLN A 319 -6.11 16.54 24.91
CA GLN A 319 -4.95 16.58 25.78
C GLN A 319 -4.20 15.23 25.74
N TYR A 320 -2.89 15.34 25.54
CA TYR A 320 -1.77 14.48 25.98
C TYR A 320 -1.73 12.98 25.64
N SER A 321 -0.65 12.60 24.94
CA SER A 321 -0.03 11.27 24.95
C SER A 321 1.33 11.37 25.65
N PRO A 322 1.74 10.44 26.52
CA PRO A 322 2.97 10.56 27.29
C PRO A 322 4.21 10.12 26.48
N GLU A 323 5.24 10.96 26.53
CA GLU A 323 6.61 10.65 26.10
C GLU A 323 7.18 9.46 26.89
N TYR A 324 7.64 8.43 26.19
CA TYR A 324 8.52 7.40 26.73
C TYR A 324 9.97 7.76 26.37
N LEU A 325 10.71 8.26 27.35
CA LEU A 325 12.17 8.35 27.32
C LEU A 325 12.76 6.98 27.67
N ALA A 326 13.35 6.31 26.69
CA ALA A 326 14.17 5.12 26.91
C ALA A 326 15.64 5.55 27.04
N GLU A 327 16.19 5.46 28.25
CA GLU A 327 17.63 5.58 28.50
C GLU A 327 18.34 4.35 27.92
N LEU A 328 19.11 4.55 26.84
CA LEU A 328 19.93 3.53 26.20
C LEU A 328 21.29 3.42 26.89
N HIS A 329 21.62 2.23 27.37
CA HIS A 329 22.97 1.87 27.80
C HIS A 329 23.82 1.40 26.59
N PRO A 330 25.09 1.82 26.48
CA PRO A 330 25.96 1.42 25.37
C PRO A 330 26.57 0.03 25.61
N GLY A 331 26.06 -0.97 24.89
CA GLY A 331 26.62 -2.33 24.80
C GLY A 331 27.60 -2.48 23.64
N ARG A 332 28.85 -2.82 23.95
CA ARG A 332 30.04 -2.72 23.07
C ARG A 332 30.33 -3.96 22.19
N HIS A 333 29.33 -4.56 21.52
CA HIS A 333 29.55 -5.81 20.76
C HIS A 333 28.88 -5.94 19.37
N HIS A 334 28.54 -4.83 18.69
CA HIS A 334 27.83 -4.86 17.38
C HIS A 334 28.70 -4.64 16.13
N GLU A 335 30.02 -4.67 16.21
CA GLU A 335 30.88 -4.08 15.16
C GLU A 335 31.04 -4.96 13.89
N GLU A 336 30.97 -6.29 13.99
CA GLU A 336 31.36 -7.16 12.87
C GLU A 336 30.23 -7.48 11.87
N HIS A 337 28.97 -7.47 12.30
CA HIS A 337 27.81 -7.73 11.42
C HIS A 337 27.28 -6.48 10.71
N SER A 338 27.51 -5.31 11.31
CA SER A 338 27.20 -4.01 10.70
C SER A 338 27.95 -3.81 9.39
N ALA A 339 29.19 -4.30 9.30
CA ALA A 339 30.04 -4.11 8.13
C ALA A 339 29.55 -4.82 6.85
N ALA A 340 28.83 -5.95 6.97
CA ALA A 340 28.33 -6.69 5.80
C ALA A 340 27.05 -6.05 5.21
N ILE A 341 26.11 -5.64 6.08
CA ILE A 341 24.91 -4.89 5.68
C ILE A 341 25.30 -3.48 5.18
N CYS A 342 26.33 -2.87 5.77
CA CYS A 342 26.84 -1.58 5.33
C CYS A 342 27.47 -1.66 3.92
N LYS A 343 28.22 -2.73 3.58
CA LYS A 343 28.80 -2.89 2.23
C LYS A 343 27.76 -3.05 1.11
N GLN A 344 26.63 -3.70 1.39
CA GLN A 344 25.54 -3.82 0.43
C GLN A 344 24.72 -2.53 0.33
N ASN A 345 24.62 -1.76 1.42
CA ASN A 345 24.03 -0.42 1.40
C ASN A 345 24.90 0.61 0.67
N ILE A 346 26.25 0.52 0.71
CA ILE A 346 27.14 1.44 -0.03
C ILE A 346 26.94 1.31 -1.55
N ALA A 347 26.80 0.08 -2.08
CA ALA A 347 26.50 -0.13 -3.50
C ALA A 347 25.14 0.45 -3.90
N ASN A 348 24.14 0.33 -3.01
CA ASN A 348 22.82 0.94 -3.21
C ASN A 348 22.83 2.47 -3.05
N GLU A 349 23.74 3.01 -2.25
CA GLU A 349 23.93 4.46 -2.07
C GLU A 349 24.56 5.09 -3.32
N ASP A 350 25.56 4.42 -3.92
CA ASP A 350 26.13 4.83 -5.21
C ASP A 350 25.08 4.78 -6.33
N ASP A 351 24.24 3.73 -6.39
CA ASP A 351 23.15 3.62 -7.37
C ASP A 351 22.08 4.69 -7.17
N MET A 352 21.72 5.02 -5.93
CA MET A 352 20.77 6.09 -5.61
C MET A 352 21.34 7.48 -5.93
N LEU A 353 22.62 7.72 -5.60
CA LEU A 353 23.32 8.96 -5.96
C LEU A 353 23.42 9.11 -7.48
N MET A 354 23.68 8.01 -8.20
CA MET A 354 23.69 7.99 -9.66
C MET A 354 22.30 8.32 -10.23
N LEU A 355 21.22 7.78 -9.64
CA LEU A 355 19.84 8.06 -10.03
C LEU A 355 19.48 9.54 -9.81
N LEU A 356 19.81 10.09 -8.64
CA LEU A 356 19.62 11.50 -8.30
C LEU A 356 20.42 12.41 -9.23
N GLU A 357 21.69 12.08 -9.50
CA GLU A 357 22.52 12.86 -10.43
C GLU A 357 21.92 12.83 -11.85
N TRP A 358 21.44 11.67 -12.30
CA TRP A 358 20.76 11.53 -13.58
C TRP A 358 19.48 12.36 -13.66
N GLN A 359 18.71 12.42 -12.58
CA GLN A 359 17.49 13.23 -12.49
C GLN A 359 17.80 14.73 -12.56
N ILE A 360 18.81 15.20 -11.81
CA ILE A 360 19.29 16.59 -11.86
C ILE A 360 19.73 16.94 -13.29
N LYS A 361 20.46 16.05 -13.95
CA LYS A 361 20.87 16.23 -15.36
C LYS A 361 19.66 16.33 -16.29
N THR A 362 18.66 15.47 -16.10
CA THR A 362 17.44 15.45 -16.94
C THR A 362 16.59 16.71 -16.74
N GLN A 363 16.47 17.20 -15.51
CA GLN A 363 15.82 18.47 -15.20
C GLN A 363 16.54 19.65 -15.85
N ARG A 364 17.88 19.74 -15.73
CA ARG A 364 18.67 20.78 -16.42
C ARG A 364 18.47 20.75 -17.93
N VAL A 365 18.40 19.57 -18.53
CA VAL A 365 18.13 19.41 -19.97
C VAL A 365 16.73 19.89 -20.34
N SER A 366 15.71 19.63 -19.51
CA SER A 366 14.34 20.08 -19.78
C SER A 366 14.20 21.60 -19.65
N GLU A 367 14.81 22.21 -18.64
CA GLU A 367 14.89 23.66 -18.43
C GLU A 367 15.61 24.35 -19.58
N TYR A 368 16.79 23.84 -19.97
CA TYR A 368 17.54 24.37 -21.11
C TYR A 368 16.76 24.24 -22.42
N SER A 369 16.05 23.13 -22.62
CA SER A 369 15.17 22.94 -23.78
C SER A 369 13.97 23.89 -23.77
N GLY A 370 13.46 24.24 -22.59
CA GLY A 370 12.45 25.28 -22.40
C GLY A 370 12.98 26.66 -22.77
N TYR A 371 14.17 27.01 -22.26
CA TYR A 371 14.87 28.26 -22.56
C TYR A 371 15.11 28.43 -24.07
N LEU A 372 15.64 27.40 -24.75
CA LEU A 372 15.88 27.45 -26.19
C LEU A 372 14.58 27.65 -26.99
N ARG A 373 13.48 26.99 -26.60
CA ARG A 373 12.16 27.19 -27.23
C ARG A 373 11.63 28.61 -27.00
N ALA A 374 11.76 29.13 -25.77
CA ALA A 374 11.35 30.50 -25.47
C ALA A 374 12.15 31.53 -26.28
N ARG A 375 13.47 31.33 -26.42
CA ARG A 375 14.34 32.19 -27.21
C ARG A 375 14.04 32.12 -28.70
N ALA A 376 13.86 30.93 -29.26
CA ALA A 376 13.46 30.78 -30.67
C ALA A 376 12.09 31.44 -30.95
N SER A 377 11.14 31.30 -30.01
CA SER A 377 9.86 32.01 -30.08
C SER A 377 10.05 33.54 -30.09
N GLN A 378 10.89 34.08 -29.20
CA GLN A 378 11.17 35.51 -29.17
C GLN A 378 11.87 36.01 -30.45
N GLU A 379 12.82 35.26 -30.98
CA GLU A 379 13.51 35.59 -32.24
C GLU A 379 12.54 35.54 -33.43
N SER A 380 11.64 34.55 -33.50
CA SER A 380 10.60 34.50 -34.54
C SER A 380 9.61 35.67 -34.44
N GLN A 381 9.20 36.06 -33.23
CA GLN A 381 8.36 37.24 -33.02
C GLN A 381 9.05 38.52 -33.49
N ARG A 382 10.34 38.71 -33.17
CA ARG A 382 11.13 39.85 -33.65
C ARG A 382 11.25 39.85 -35.18
N ALA A 383 11.48 38.69 -35.79
CA ALA A 383 11.54 38.57 -37.25
C ALA A 383 10.21 39.01 -37.89
N VAL A 384 9.08 38.54 -37.38
CA VAL A 384 7.74 38.94 -37.87
C VAL A 384 7.49 40.44 -37.70
N GLN A 385 7.83 41.01 -36.53
CA GLN A 385 7.68 42.45 -36.28
C GLN A 385 8.58 43.29 -37.21
N SER A 386 9.81 42.84 -37.49
CA SER A 386 10.72 43.53 -38.41
C SER A 386 10.20 43.56 -39.85
N THR A 387 9.49 42.52 -40.29
CA THR A 387 8.84 42.51 -41.61
C THR A 387 7.59 43.37 -41.67
N GLN A 388 6.89 43.59 -40.56
CA GLN A 388 5.70 44.46 -40.53
C GLN A 388 6.07 45.95 -40.52
N GLY A 389 7.17 46.33 -39.87
CA GLY A 389 7.63 47.72 -39.82
C GLY A 389 8.20 48.26 -41.14
N SER A 390 8.64 47.40 -42.06
CA SER A 390 9.25 47.81 -43.33
C SER A 390 8.24 48.06 -44.47
N VAL A 391 6.97 47.68 -44.33
CA VAL A 391 5.99 47.77 -45.43
C VAL A 391 5.16 49.05 -45.36
N THR A 392 5.15 49.76 -44.22
CA THR A 392 4.32 50.97 -44.05
C THR A 392 5.03 52.29 -44.44
N ASP A 393 6.35 52.31 -44.61
CA ASP A 393 7.09 53.55 -44.90
C ASP A 393 7.37 53.82 -46.38
N SER A 394 6.96 52.93 -47.30
CA SER A 394 7.24 53.12 -48.73
C SER A 394 5.99 53.25 -49.63
N PHE A 395 4.78 53.40 -49.09
CA PHE A 395 3.57 53.48 -49.95
C PHE A 395 2.54 54.57 -49.62
N VAL A 396 2.82 55.55 -48.75
CA VAL A 396 1.88 56.68 -48.56
C VAL A 396 2.61 58.01 -48.48
N SER A 397 3.27 58.38 -49.58
CA SER A 397 3.49 59.79 -49.94
C SER A 397 2.46 60.14 -51.01
N SER A 398 1.42 60.88 -50.62
CA SER A 398 0.31 61.47 -51.40
C SER A 398 -1.05 60.84 -51.06
N PHE A 399 -1.71 61.33 -50.02
CA PHE A 399 -2.99 62.00 -50.19
C PHE A 399 -3.40 62.74 -48.92
N SER A 400 -4.08 63.86 -49.17
CA SER A 400 -4.34 64.96 -48.27
C SER A 400 -5.52 64.72 -47.30
N SER A 401 -5.47 65.47 -46.19
CA SER A 401 -6.59 66.12 -45.50
C SER A 401 -7.48 65.36 -44.49
N THR A 402 -7.47 65.92 -43.28
CA THR A 402 -8.60 66.30 -42.41
C THR A 402 -9.27 65.32 -41.43
N LEU A 403 -9.14 65.74 -40.16
CA LEU A 403 -10.03 65.69 -38.99
C LEU A 403 -9.75 64.66 -37.86
N PRO A 404 -9.93 65.07 -36.58
CA PRO A 404 -9.46 64.35 -35.41
C PRO A 404 -10.59 63.54 -34.76
N LEU A 405 -10.29 62.36 -34.20
CA LEU A 405 -11.09 61.78 -33.12
C LEU A 405 -10.24 60.78 -32.32
N GLY A 406 -10.38 60.82 -30.99
CA GLY A 406 -9.47 60.25 -30.02
C GLY A 406 -9.48 58.72 -29.87
N GLY A 407 -8.61 58.24 -28.98
CA GLY A 407 -8.63 56.85 -28.54
C GLY A 407 -7.34 56.39 -27.83
N ASN A 408 -7.36 56.47 -26.50
CA ASN A 408 -6.69 55.60 -25.53
C ASN A 408 -5.25 55.12 -25.80
N GLY A 409 -4.30 55.77 -25.13
CA GLY A 409 -2.96 55.23 -24.86
C GLY A 409 -3.02 54.08 -23.85
N GLY A 410 -2.90 52.85 -24.34
CA GLY A 410 -2.57 51.68 -23.53
C GLY A 410 -1.07 51.66 -23.25
N VAL A 411 -0.69 52.04 -22.04
CA VAL A 411 0.67 51.96 -21.51
C VAL A 411 1.04 50.47 -21.38
N PHE A 412 1.89 49.97 -22.27
CA PHE A 412 2.56 48.69 -22.08
C PHE A 412 3.66 48.89 -21.04
N HIS A 413 3.44 48.38 -19.82
CA HIS A 413 4.48 48.24 -18.82
C HIS A 413 5.48 47.18 -19.30
N GLN A 414 6.67 47.66 -19.66
CA GLN A 414 7.86 46.85 -19.86
C GLN A 414 8.31 46.39 -18.48
N LEU A 415 8.09 45.11 -18.17
CA LEU A 415 8.64 44.46 -16.99
C LEU A 415 10.14 44.27 -17.21
N ASP A 416 10.93 45.22 -16.69
CA ASP A 416 12.35 44.99 -16.41
C ASP A 416 12.45 43.90 -15.34
N MET A 417 12.70 42.67 -15.77
CA MET A 417 13.16 41.62 -14.87
C MET A 417 14.66 41.82 -14.65
N ASP A 418 15.01 42.22 -13.45
CA ASP A 418 16.39 42.32 -12.97
C ASP A 418 16.96 40.92 -12.75
N TYR A 419 17.78 40.44 -13.69
CA TYR A 419 18.47 39.15 -13.62
C TYR A 419 19.76 39.21 -12.78
N SER A 420 20.08 40.36 -12.16
CA SER A 420 21.32 40.49 -11.38
C SER A 420 21.33 39.69 -10.07
N GLN A 421 20.17 39.13 -9.66
CA GLN A 421 20.06 38.32 -8.44
C GLN A 421 20.39 36.82 -8.62
N TYR A 422 20.64 36.35 -9.86
CA TYR A 422 20.93 34.93 -10.16
C TYR A 422 22.42 34.62 -10.45
N MET A 423 23.32 35.56 -10.16
CA MET A 423 24.77 35.40 -10.39
C MET A 423 25.58 35.80 -9.15
N GLN A 424 25.27 35.21 -8.01
CA GLN A 424 26.20 35.13 -6.88
C GLN A 424 26.23 33.71 -6.33
N PHE A 425 27.19 32.94 -6.82
CA PHE A 425 27.88 31.88 -6.09
C PHE A 425 29.37 32.05 -6.34
#